data_AF-A0A093G004-F1
#
_entry.id   AF-A0A093G004-F1
#
_cell.length_a   1.000
_cell.length_b   1.000
_cell.length_c   1.000
_cell.angle_alpha   90.00
_cell.angle_beta   90.00
_cell.angle_gamma   90.00
#
_symmetry.space_group_name_H-M   'P 1'
#
loop_
_entity.id
_entity.type
_entity.pdbx_description
1 polymer ?
#
loop_
_entity_poly.entity_id
_entity_poly.type
_entity_poly.pdbx_seq_one_letter_code
_entity_poly.pdbx_strand_id
1 'polypeptide(L)'
;GHITGETFMAILRDKASGICVDSEGFRTAGSMVSVLPQDPAAPLSHRSVFKPFIFVAGIKPVPQVASPTFHDDPARQVPRFQRRVDRRHQLYRRHQAALEMMEEDQEKGQKLLQRLRDLEQQGLEGVKALLGGRVTPSPEELADLFFDCVEAEMKFY
;
A
#
# COMPACT_ATOMS: atom_id res chain seq x y z
N GLY A 1 -20.49 -17.30 9.51
CA GLY A 1 -19.08 -16.90 9.67
C GLY A 1 -18.98 -15.41 9.42
N HIS A 2 -18.33 -14.66 10.30
CA HIS A 2 -18.07 -13.23 10.08
C HIS A 2 -16.69 -13.09 9.42
N ILE A 3 -16.67 -12.70 8.15
CA ILE A 3 -15.42 -12.39 7.43
C ILE A 3 -15.06 -10.93 7.70
N THR A 4 -13.85 -10.66 8.16
CA THR A 4 -13.38 -9.31 8.50
C THR A 4 -12.23 -8.87 7.58
N GLY A 5 -11.79 -7.60 7.72
CA GLY A 5 -10.62 -7.10 7.00
C GLY A 5 -9.35 -7.90 7.34
N GLU A 6 -9.19 -8.26 8.62
CA GLU A 6 -8.12 -9.13 9.13
C GLU A 6 -8.14 -10.50 8.46
N THR A 7 -9.32 -11.08 8.27
CA THR A 7 -9.46 -12.37 7.59
C THR A 7 -8.86 -12.30 6.18
N PHE A 8 -9.23 -11.28 5.40
CA PHE A 8 -8.65 -11.08 4.07
C PHE A 8 -7.15 -10.75 4.12
N MET A 9 -6.70 -10.00 5.12
CA MET A 9 -5.28 -9.69 5.31
C MET A 9 -4.42 -10.92 5.58
N ALA A 10 -4.93 -11.88 6.36
CA ALA A 10 -4.28 -13.14 6.61
C ALA A 10 -4.18 -13.96 5.31
N ILE A 11 -5.28 -14.04 4.56
CA ILE A 11 -5.34 -14.74 3.26
C ILE A 11 -4.36 -14.13 2.25
N LEU A 12 -4.36 -12.81 2.10
CA LEU A 12 -3.52 -12.10 1.13
C LEU A 12 -2.02 -12.16 1.43
N ARG A 13 -1.65 -12.65 2.61
CA ARG A 13 -0.25 -12.86 3.03
C ARG A 13 0.16 -14.31 3.06
N ASP A 14 -0.77 -15.21 2.82
CA ASP A 14 -0.47 -16.62 2.81
C ASP A 14 0.40 -16.96 1.61
N LYS A 15 1.68 -17.18 1.89
CA LYS A 15 2.69 -17.62 0.93
C LYS A 15 2.56 -19.11 0.63
N ALA A 16 2.15 -19.91 1.62
CA ALA A 16 2.11 -21.37 1.50
C ALA A 16 1.01 -21.83 0.53
N SER A 17 -0.12 -21.11 0.47
CA SER A 17 -1.16 -21.34 -0.56
C SER A 17 -0.85 -20.73 -1.92
N GLY A 18 0.25 -19.97 -2.05
CA GLY A 18 0.63 -19.29 -3.28
C GLY A 18 -0.15 -18.00 -3.58
N ILE A 19 -1.00 -17.51 -2.65
CA ILE A 19 -1.71 -16.23 -2.81
C ILE A 19 -0.73 -15.07 -2.77
N CYS A 20 0.15 -15.05 -1.77
CA CYS A 20 1.26 -14.12 -1.69
C CYS A 20 2.49 -14.75 -2.37
N VAL A 21 2.63 -14.53 -3.68
CA VAL A 21 3.76 -15.06 -4.45
C VAL A 21 5.05 -14.38 -3.99
N ASP A 22 6.05 -15.17 -3.58
CA ASP A 22 7.40 -14.70 -3.25
C ASP A 22 8.53 -15.51 -3.91
N SER A 23 8.18 -16.36 -4.88
CA SER A 23 9.07 -17.29 -5.58
C SER A 23 9.23 -16.97 -7.08
N GLU A 24 10.11 -17.71 -7.76
CA GLU A 24 10.21 -17.74 -9.24
C GLU A 24 10.50 -16.41 -9.94
N GLY A 25 11.13 -15.45 -9.24
CA GLY A 25 11.43 -14.13 -9.80
C GLY A 25 10.21 -13.20 -9.91
N PHE A 26 9.05 -13.64 -9.40
CA PHE A 26 7.84 -12.84 -9.28
C PHE A 26 7.49 -12.67 -7.81
N ARG A 27 7.52 -11.42 -7.33
CA ARG A 27 7.09 -11.11 -5.96
C ARG A 27 5.83 -10.27 -6.04
N THR A 28 4.85 -10.62 -5.23
CA THR A 28 3.63 -9.82 -5.06
C THR A 28 4.04 -8.42 -4.60
N ALA A 29 3.84 -7.43 -5.46
CA ALA A 29 4.25 -6.05 -5.20
C ALA A 29 3.23 -5.25 -4.38
N GLY A 30 2.02 -5.78 -4.20
CA GLY A 30 0.97 -5.19 -3.39
C GLY A 30 -0.29 -6.03 -3.37
N SER A 31 -1.04 -5.91 -2.28
CA SER A 31 -2.34 -6.54 -2.08
C SER A 31 -3.32 -5.50 -1.54
N MET A 32 -4.61 -5.65 -1.87
CA MET A 32 -5.65 -4.70 -1.47
C MET A 32 -6.91 -5.45 -1.01
N VAL A 33 -7.56 -4.90 0.00
CA VAL A 33 -8.94 -5.23 0.39
C VAL A 33 -9.79 -4.00 0.11
N SER A 34 -11.04 -4.11 -0.28
CA SER A 34 -11.92 -2.94 -0.41
C SER A 34 -13.16 -3.18 0.41
N VAL A 35 -13.65 -2.14 1.09
CA VAL A 35 -14.95 -2.22 1.76
C VAL A 35 -15.81 -1.08 1.31
N LEU A 36 -16.91 -1.49 0.71
CA LEU A 36 -17.98 -0.62 0.29
C LEU A 36 -18.89 -0.41 1.51
N PRO A 37 -19.13 0.84 1.94
CA PRO A 37 -20.15 1.11 2.93
C PRO A 37 -21.52 0.65 2.40
N GLN A 38 -22.38 0.18 3.31
CA GLN A 38 -23.76 -0.16 2.97
C GLN A 38 -24.62 1.09 2.76
N ASP A 39 -24.25 2.19 3.42
CA ASP A 39 -24.84 3.51 3.19
C ASP A 39 -24.11 4.20 2.02
N PRO A 40 -24.80 4.49 0.89
CA PRO A 40 -24.20 5.19 -0.24
C PRO A 40 -23.83 6.65 0.07
N ALA A 41 -24.31 7.23 1.18
CA ALA A 41 -23.89 8.55 1.65
C ALA A 41 -22.54 8.54 2.38
N ALA A 42 -22.04 7.35 2.78
CA ALA A 42 -20.73 7.21 3.40
C ALA A 42 -19.63 7.09 2.33
N PRO A 43 -18.41 7.60 2.61
CA PRO A 43 -17.32 7.58 1.64
C PRO A 43 -16.91 6.16 1.25
N LEU A 44 -16.74 5.90 -0.06
CA LEU A 44 -16.19 4.65 -0.56
C LEU A 44 -14.71 4.55 -0.16
N SER A 45 -14.33 3.44 0.47
CA SER A 45 -12.95 3.20 0.93
C SER A 45 -12.29 2.03 0.20
N HIS A 46 -11.14 2.28 -0.42
CA HIS A 46 -10.22 1.24 -0.86
C HIS A 46 -9.21 0.97 0.26
N ARG A 47 -9.20 -0.26 0.78
CA ARG A 47 -8.33 -0.67 1.88
C ARG A 47 -7.08 -1.36 1.33
N SER A 48 -6.11 -0.62 0.83
CA SER A 48 -4.75 -1.16 0.93
C SER A 48 -4.37 -1.02 2.40
N VAL A 49 -4.30 -2.12 3.14
CA VAL A 49 -4.11 -2.05 4.62
C VAL A 49 -2.66 -1.70 5.00
N PHE A 50 -1.79 -1.55 4.00
CA PHE A 50 -0.54 -0.83 4.15
C PHE A 50 -0.72 0.70 4.07
N LYS A 51 -1.72 1.19 3.31
CA LYS A 51 -1.97 2.61 3.02
C LYS A 51 -3.47 2.85 2.77
N PRO A 52 -4.27 3.20 3.79
CA PRO A 52 -5.69 3.45 3.58
C PRO A 52 -5.87 4.55 2.52
N PHE A 53 -6.71 4.27 1.52
CA PHE A 53 -7.04 5.22 0.47
C PHE A 53 -8.55 5.42 0.43
N ILE A 54 -8.97 6.66 0.56
CA ILE A 54 -10.38 7.04 0.60
C ILE A 54 -10.63 7.94 -0.60
N PHE A 55 -11.72 7.71 -1.32
CA PHE A 55 -12.11 8.60 -2.40
C PHE A 55 -12.74 9.86 -1.85
N VAL A 56 -11.95 10.93 -1.85
CA VAL A 56 -12.40 12.28 -1.52
C VAL A 56 -11.93 13.26 -2.59
N ALA A 57 -12.56 14.43 -2.66
CA ALA A 57 -12.06 15.49 -3.51
C ALA A 57 -10.78 16.10 -2.90
N GLY A 58 -9.89 16.63 -3.76
CA GLY A 58 -8.73 17.38 -3.29
C GLY A 58 -7.59 16.53 -2.69
N ILE A 59 -7.48 15.25 -3.05
CA ILE A 59 -6.42 14.35 -2.55
C ILE A 59 -5.04 14.99 -2.76
N LYS A 60 -4.25 15.01 -1.68
CA LYS A 60 -2.89 15.51 -1.71
C LYS A 60 -2.01 14.65 -2.63
N PRO A 61 -1.32 15.24 -3.61
CA PRO A 61 -0.44 14.49 -4.50
C PRO A 61 0.68 13.79 -3.73
N VAL A 62 0.95 12.53 -4.08
CA VAL A 62 2.01 11.72 -3.47
C VAL A 62 3.03 11.30 -4.53
N PRO A 63 3.98 12.17 -4.92
CA PRO A 63 4.95 11.87 -5.98
C PRO A 63 5.86 10.66 -5.67
N GLN A 64 6.04 10.30 -4.40
CA GLN A 64 6.85 9.17 -3.93
C GLN A 64 6.32 7.82 -4.45
N VAL A 65 5.02 7.73 -4.75
CA VAL A 65 4.37 6.55 -5.35
C VAL A 65 4.17 6.67 -6.87
N ALA A 66 4.52 7.80 -7.46
CA ALA A 66 4.38 8.02 -8.89
C ALA A 66 5.60 7.46 -9.65
N SER A 67 5.34 6.64 -10.66
CA SER A 67 6.40 6.18 -11.57
C SER A 67 6.94 7.34 -12.40
N PRO A 68 8.24 7.37 -12.72
CA PRO A 68 8.80 8.40 -13.59
C PRO A 68 8.14 8.37 -14.97
N THR A 69 7.94 9.55 -15.54
CA THR A 69 7.43 9.72 -16.91
C THR A 69 8.60 9.94 -17.86
N PHE A 70 8.54 9.33 -19.04
CA PHE A 70 9.58 9.45 -20.06
C PHE A 70 8.99 10.15 -21.29
N HIS A 71 9.67 11.18 -21.79
CA HIS A 71 9.29 11.84 -23.04
C HIS A 71 9.25 10.83 -24.19
N ASP A 72 10.36 10.12 -24.39
CA ASP A 72 10.52 9.08 -25.40
C ASP A 72 10.21 7.69 -24.84
N ASP A 73 9.02 7.52 -24.24
CA ASP A 73 8.68 6.27 -23.57
C ASP A 73 8.67 5.08 -24.55
N PRO A 74 9.55 4.07 -24.37
CA PRO A 74 9.64 2.92 -25.27
C PRO A 74 8.37 2.06 -25.30
N ALA A 75 7.48 2.16 -24.30
CA ALA A 75 6.17 1.50 -24.33
C ALA A 75 5.17 2.23 -25.26
N ARG A 76 5.41 3.50 -25.58
CA ARG A 76 4.57 4.34 -26.45
C ARG A 76 5.05 4.40 -27.90
N GLN A 77 6.30 4.02 -28.17
CA GLN A 77 6.89 4.00 -29.52
C GLN A 77 6.57 2.70 -30.26
N VAL A 78 6.62 2.73 -31.61
CA VAL A 78 6.46 1.55 -32.45
C VAL A 78 7.76 1.34 -33.26
N PRO A 79 8.39 0.16 -33.19
CA PRO A 79 8.03 -1.00 -32.37
C PRO A 79 8.18 -0.75 -30.86
N ARG A 80 7.34 -1.42 -30.04
CA ARG A 80 7.33 -1.22 -28.57
C ARG A 80 8.50 -1.92 -27.89
N PHE A 81 8.85 -1.43 -26.70
CA PHE A 81 9.80 -2.04 -25.76
C PHE A 81 11.21 -2.28 -26.30
N GLN A 82 11.64 -1.50 -27.29
CA GLN A 82 12.98 -1.63 -27.90
C GLN A 82 14.13 -1.37 -26.92
N ARG A 83 13.86 -0.67 -25.81
CA ARG A 83 14.79 -0.42 -24.72
C ARG A 83 14.07 -0.53 -23.39
N ARG A 84 14.82 -0.91 -22.35
CA ARG A 84 14.32 -0.92 -20.96
C ARG A 84 14.56 0.44 -20.31
N VAL A 85 13.60 0.87 -19.51
CA VAL A 85 13.70 2.06 -18.65
C VAL A 85 13.36 1.66 -17.23
N ASP A 86 13.99 2.29 -16.24
CA ASP A 86 13.68 2.06 -14.84
C ASP A 86 12.40 2.81 -14.44
N ARG A 87 11.29 2.09 -14.30
CA ARG A 87 9.98 2.64 -13.94
C ARG A 87 9.70 2.66 -12.45
N ARG A 88 10.66 2.24 -11.61
CA ARG A 88 10.44 2.14 -10.16
C ARG A 88 10.28 3.52 -9.55
N HIS A 89 9.17 3.75 -8.86
CA HIS A 89 8.96 4.94 -8.05
C HIS A 89 9.79 4.89 -6.75
N GLN A 90 9.90 6.02 -6.07
CA GLN A 90 10.78 6.18 -4.91
C GLN A 90 10.45 5.18 -3.79
N LEU A 91 9.17 5.06 -3.45
CA LEU A 91 8.73 4.16 -2.38
C LEU A 91 8.98 2.68 -2.72
N TYR A 92 8.81 2.26 -3.98
CA TYR A 92 9.12 0.88 -4.38
C TYR A 92 10.61 0.57 -4.26
N ARG A 93 11.49 1.53 -4.59
CA ARG A 93 12.93 1.37 -4.37
C ARG A 93 13.27 1.20 -2.89
N ARG A 94 12.56 1.89 -1.99
CA ARG A 94 12.70 1.71 -0.54
C ARG A 94 12.23 0.33 -0.10
N HIS A 95 11.12 -0.20 -0.63
CA HIS A 95 10.71 -1.58 -0.37
C HIS A 95 11.79 -2.58 -0.80
N GLN A 96 12.41 -2.38 -1.97
CA GLN A 96 13.47 -3.28 -2.44
C GLN A 96 14.68 -3.24 -1.52
N ALA A 97 15.17 -2.05 -1.16
CA ALA A 97 16.28 -1.91 -0.23
C ALA A 97 15.96 -2.50 1.16
N ALA A 98 14.73 -2.33 1.63
CA ALA A 98 14.27 -2.91 2.88
C ALA A 98 14.27 -4.45 2.83
N LEU A 99 13.81 -5.04 1.71
CA LEU A 99 13.84 -6.49 1.52
C LEU A 99 15.27 -7.04 1.48
N GLU A 100 16.17 -6.38 0.74
CA GLU A 100 17.60 -6.74 0.70
C GLU A 100 18.19 -6.72 2.12
N MET A 101 17.93 -5.66 2.90
CA MET A 101 18.36 -5.56 4.30
C MET A 101 17.78 -6.67 5.18
N MET A 102 16.49 -7.01 5.00
CA MET A 102 15.84 -8.09 5.76
C MET A 102 16.44 -9.48 5.45
N GLU A 103 16.92 -9.69 4.23
CA GLU A 103 17.58 -10.92 3.80
C GLU A 103 19.02 -11.01 4.38
N GLU A 104 19.70 -9.88 4.54
CA GLU A 104 21.07 -9.80 5.09
C GLU A 104 21.12 -9.82 6.64
N ASP A 105 20.17 -9.16 7.31
CA ASP A 105 20.15 -8.97 8.77
C ASP A 105 18.79 -9.38 9.35
N GLN A 106 18.71 -10.63 9.83
CA GLN A 106 17.48 -11.22 10.34
C GLN A 106 16.91 -10.45 11.54
N GLU A 107 17.75 -9.89 12.42
CA GLU A 107 17.29 -9.15 13.61
C GLU A 107 16.66 -7.82 13.20
N LYS A 108 17.35 -7.03 12.36
CA LYS A 108 16.77 -5.79 11.82
C LYS A 108 15.54 -6.08 11.00
N GLY A 109 15.55 -7.19 10.24
CA GLY A 109 14.41 -7.56 9.42
C GLY A 109 13.17 -7.92 10.23
N GLN A 110 13.33 -8.64 11.35
CA GLN A 110 12.24 -8.91 12.29
C GLN A 110 11.70 -7.62 12.92
N LYS A 111 12.58 -6.69 13.34
CA LYS A 111 12.17 -5.40 13.90
C LYS A 111 11.39 -4.55 12.90
N LEU A 112 11.85 -4.50 11.64
CA LEU A 112 11.15 -3.78 10.59
C LEU A 112 9.79 -4.41 10.31
N LEU A 113 9.74 -5.74 10.16
CA LEU A 113 8.48 -6.45 9.94
C LEU A 113 7.47 -6.18 11.05
N GLN A 114 7.89 -6.21 12.32
CA GLN A 114 7.03 -5.90 13.46
C GLN A 114 6.46 -4.47 13.36
N ARG A 115 7.31 -3.47 13.08
CA ARG A 115 6.86 -2.08 12.92
C ARG A 115 5.82 -1.94 11.79
N LEU A 116 6.05 -2.61 10.66
CA LEU A 116 5.09 -2.60 9.55
C LEU A 116 3.75 -3.24 9.93
N ARG A 117 3.77 -4.30 10.76
CA ARG A 117 2.55 -4.90 11.31
C ARG A 117 1.82 -4.00 12.30
N ASP A 118 2.56 -3.26 13.12
CA ASP A 118 1.96 -2.34 14.08
C ASP A 118 1.26 -1.18 13.36
N LEU A 119 1.90 -0.59 12.33
CA LEU A 119 1.31 0.45 11.49
C LEU A 119 0.06 -0.04 10.77
N GLU A 120 0.14 -1.26 10.25
CA GLU A 120 -1.00 -1.90 9.61
C GLU A 120 -2.20 -2.06 10.56
N GLN A 121 -1.95 -2.55 11.77
CA GLN A 121 -2.99 -2.72 12.77
C GLN A 121 -3.59 -1.37 13.16
N GLN A 122 -2.77 -0.33 13.31
CA GLN A 122 -3.23 1.04 13.57
C GLN A 122 -4.12 1.57 12.45
N GLY A 123 -3.71 1.39 11.18
CA GLY A 123 -4.51 1.77 10.02
C GLY A 123 -5.85 1.04 9.98
N LEU A 124 -5.86 -0.26 10.31
CA LEU A 124 -7.08 -1.06 10.35
C LEU A 124 -8.04 -0.62 11.46
N GLU A 125 -7.55 -0.33 12.65
CA GLU A 125 -8.36 0.21 13.75
C GLU A 125 -8.91 1.61 13.42
N GLY A 126 -8.10 2.47 12.80
CA GLY A 126 -8.54 3.78 12.32
C GLY A 126 -9.70 3.68 11.33
N VAL A 127 -9.61 2.76 10.35
CA VAL A 127 -10.68 2.50 9.38
C VAL A 127 -11.94 1.94 10.06
N LYS A 128 -11.81 1.03 11.03
CA LYS A 128 -12.97 0.54 11.79
C LYS A 128 -13.66 1.65 12.57
N ALA A 129 -12.89 2.54 13.18
CA ALA A 129 -13.42 3.66 13.95
C ALA A 129 -14.17 4.64 13.05
N LEU A 130 -13.62 4.95 11.86
CA LEU A 130 -14.27 5.76 10.82
C LEU A 130 -15.62 5.14 10.39
N LEU A 131 -15.62 3.85 10.02
CA LEU A 131 -16.83 3.17 9.54
C LEU A 131 -17.88 2.94 10.63
N GLY A 132 -17.43 2.80 11.88
CA GLY A 132 -18.32 2.75 13.04
C GLY A 132 -18.88 4.11 13.46
N GLY A 133 -18.55 5.20 12.74
CA GLY A 133 -18.96 6.56 13.08
C GLY A 133 -18.35 7.11 14.36
N ARG A 134 -17.31 6.45 14.91
CA ARG A 134 -16.63 6.86 16.14
C ARG A 134 -15.64 8.01 15.90
N VAL A 135 -15.19 8.15 14.65
CA VAL A 135 -14.31 9.23 14.19
C VAL A 135 -14.93 9.83 12.94
N THR A 136 -14.96 11.15 12.85
CA THR A 136 -15.44 11.92 11.71
C THR A 136 -14.36 12.92 11.30
N PRO A 137 -13.34 12.48 10.55
CA PRO A 137 -12.27 13.35 10.11
C PRO A 137 -12.83 14.40 9.16
N SER A 138 -12.23 15.59 9.21
CA SER A 138 -12.48 16.65 8.25
C SER A 138 -12.11 16.20 6.82
N PRO A 139 -12.68 16.84 5.78
CA PRO A 139 -12.30 16.56 4.40
C PRO A 139 -10.80 16.71 4.12
N GLU A 140 -10.12 17.64 4.80
CA GLU A 140 -8.68 17.87 4.69
C GLU A 140 -7.87 16.70 5.27
N GLU A 141 -8.23 16.23 6.47
CA GLU A 141 -7.61 15.04 7.08
C GLU A 141 -7.79 13.79 6.22
N LEU A 142 -8.96 13.62 5.57
CA LEU A 142 -9.19 12.52 4.64
C LEU A 142 -8.35 12.64 3.36
N ALA A 143 -8.14 13.86 2.86
CA ALA A 143 -7.36 14.13 1.66
C ALA A 143 -5.85 13.92 1.87
N ASP A 144 -5.37 14.13 3.11
CA ASP A 144 -3.97 13.97 3.50
C ASP A 144 -3.63 12.55 3.97
N LEU A 145 -4.61 11.74 4.37
CA LEU A 145 -4.43 10.41 4.94
C LEU A 145 -3.46 9.51 4.16
N PHE A 146 -3.63 9.41 2.84
CA PHE A 146 -2.75 8.57 2.02
C PHE A 146 -1.32 9.11 1.94
N PHE A 147 -1.17 10.44 1.83
CA PHE A 147 0.13 11.10 1.86
C PHE A 147 0.84 10.85 3.19
N ASP A 148 0.14 11.01 4.30
CA ASP A 148 0.70 10.84 5.64
C ASP A 148 1.16 9.39 5.88
N CYS A 149 0.38 8.40 5.42
CA CYS A 149 0.79 7.00 5.49
C CYS A 149 2.05 6.72 4.66
N VAL A 150 2.15 7.29 3.45
CA VAL A 150 3.33 7.14 2.59
C VAL A 150 4.55 7.80 3.21
N GLU A 151 4.41 9.01 3.75
CA GLU A 151 5.50 9.72 4.42
C GLU A 151 5.96 9.02 5.69
N ALA A 152 5.03 8.48 6.49
CA ALA A 152 5.36 7.68 7.66
C ALA A 152 6.17 6.45 7.26
N GLU A 153 5.70 5.69 6.26
CA GLU A 153 6.41 4.53 5.74
C GLU A 153 7.80 4.87 5.21
N MET A 154 7.92 5.94 4.42
CA MET A 154 9.20 6.41 3.88
C MET A 154 10.23 6.72 4.97
N LYS A 155 9.79 7.16 6.15
CA LYS A 155 10.65 7.42 7.32
C LYS A 155 11.08 6.15 8.05
N PHE A 156 10.35 5.04 7.91
CA PHE A 156 10.70 3.77 8.55
C PHE A 156 11.75 2.97 7.77
N TYR A 157 11.92 3.26 6.47
CA TYR A 157 12.95 2.69 5.60
C TYR A 157 14.23 3.51 5.57
#